data_AF-A0A7Y5KU14-F1
#
_entry.id   AF-A0A7Y5KU14-F1
#
_cell.length_a   1.000
_cell.length_b   1.000
_cell.length_c   1.000
_cell.angle_alpha   90.00
_cell.angle_beta   90.00
_cell.angle_gamma   90.00
#
_symmetry.space_group_name_H-M   'P 1'
#
loop_
_entity.id
_entity.type
_entity.pdbx_description
1 polymer ?
#
loop_
_entity_poly.entity_id
_entity_poly.type
_entity_poly.pdbx_seq_one_letter_code
_entity_poly.pdbx_strand_id
1 'polypeptide(L)'
;MMRAPGSLSIVCRKRDGSLILRERTIEAPASALVKAPFLRGMLTLFSSLKIGHQALRFSAEILEEGLAEEEAREEDAKKKKAKAPPGPATLALIALAQWILSAADGSEEEEPSKKEPAPIKKIEVAPKVKEEEPKSALAGLATAVPVLFAIGLFIALPQAAAEGINSWFKLGLDVTSPGFQVITGAAKLIIIVSYLAGIRMIPDVRRVFQYHGAEHKAISTYEAGKDLLVENARPTSALHARCGTTFIIMVAFVSVVLFSAVGSFFPTIPGPRFVQSIAFFFMKLPLFPVIAGITYELQRFFAKYCTTGPLRPLLWPGFLVQKITTAPPDDDQLEVALASLRSALANAPVKLPETHPDKQYMSYSDLVDDVVPRPA
;
A
#
# COMPACT_ATOMS: atom_id res chain seq x y z
N MET A 1 -2.98 -6.19 6.29
CA MET A 1 -2.37 -5.87 7.60
C MET A 1 -3.50 -5.49 8.54
N MET A 2 -3.53 -6.04 9.75
CA MET A 2 -4.52 -5.73 10.79
C MET A 2 -3.82 -5.53 12.12
N ARG A 3 -4.37 -4.64 12.96
CA ARG A 3 -3.82 -4.30 14.27
C ARG A 3 -4.85 -4.54 15.38
N ALA A 4 -4.39 -5.16 16.45
CA ALA A 4 -5.10 -5.31 17.72
C ALA A 4 -4.22 -4.79 18.87
N PRO A 5 -4.74 -4.65 20.10
CA PRO A 5 -3.92 -4.25 21.25
C PRO A 5 -2.73 -5.20 21.43
N GLY A 6 -1.50 -4.67 21.31
CA GLY A 6 -0.26 -5.44 21.46
C GLY A 6 0.15 -6.27 20.24
N SER A 7 -0.67 -6.36 19.19
CA SER A 7 -0.50 -7.33 18.11
C SER A 7 -0.69 -6.71 16.71
N LEU A 8 0.17 -7.10 15.78
CA LEU A 8 0.12 -6.79 14.35
C LEU A 8 0.19 -8.08 13.55
N SER A 9 -0.69 -8.21 12.58
CA SER A 9 -0.68 -9.33 11.64
C SER A 9 -0.70 -8.82 10.21
N ILE A 10 0.13 -9.43 9.36
CA ILE A 10 0.15 -9.19 7.93
C ILE A 10 0.03 -10.54 7.24
N VAL A 11 -1.05 -10.73 6.48
CA VAL A 11 -1.21 -11.90 5.61
C VAL A 11 -1.04 -11.47 4.16
N CYS A 12 -0.27 -12.24 3.40
CA CYS A 12 -0.09 -12.10 1.97
C CYS A 12 -0.44 -13.42 1.28
N ARG A 13 -1.19 -13.36 0.18
CA ARG A 13 -1.46 -14.52 -0.67
C ARG A 13 -0.43 -14.58 -1.80
N LYS A 14 0.26 -15.71 -1.91
CA LYS A 14 1.16 -16.03 -3.03
C LYS A 14 0.36 -16.38 -4.29
N ARG A 15 1.03 -16.37 -5.44
CA ARG A 15 0.41 -16.73 -6.74
C ARG A 15 -0.01 -18.20 -6.82
N ASP A 16 0.65 -19.08 -6.07
CA ASP A 16 0.27 -20.49 -5.93
C ASP A 16 -0.98 -20.71 -5.06
N GLY A 17 -1.54 -19.64 -4.48
CA GLY A 17 -2.71 -19.69 -3.61
C GLY A 17 -2.39 -19.81 -2.12
N SER A 18 -1.14 -20.15 -1.75
CA SER A 18 -0.71 -20.27 -0.36
C SER A 18 -0.67 -18.92 0.36
N LEU A 19 -0.78 -18.94 1.68
CA LEU A 19 -0.80 -17.75 2.52
C LEU A 19 0.47 -17.68 3.37
N ILE A 20 1.14 -16.53 3.39
CA ILE A 20 2.19 -16.23 4.37
C ILE A 20 1.63 -15.28 5.42
N LEU A 21 1.80 -15.66 6.69
CA LEU A 21 1.43 -14.90 7.86
C LEU A 21 2.68 -14.39 8.57
N ARG A 22 2.76 -13.06 8.73
CA ARG A 22 3.78 -12.37 9.51
C ARG A 22 3.15 -11.70 10.73
N GLU A 23 3.55 -12.16 11.92
CA GLU A 23 3.06 -11.65 13.19
C GLU A 23 4.14 -10.81 13.89
N ARG A 24 3.78 -9.65 14.44
CA ARG A 24 4.69 -8.76 15.16
C ARG A 24 3.99 -8.20 16.40
N THR A 25 4.76 -7.96 17.45
CA THR A 25 4.27 -7.23 18.64
C THR A 25 4.33 -5.73 18.38
N ILE A 26 3.25 -5.01 18.69
CA ILE A 26 3.28 -3.53 18.73
C ILE A 26 3.32 -3.08 20.18
N GLU A 27 4.42 -2.44 20.56
CA GLU A 27 4.50 -1.80 21.86
C GLU A 27 3.60 -0.55 21.89
N ALA A 28 2.80 -0.42 22.96
CA ALA A 28 2.14 0.85 23.23
C ALA A 28 3.22 1.86 23.64
N PRO A 29 3.22 3.08 23.08
CA PRO A 29 4.23 4.07 23.45
C PRO A 29 4.12 4.42 24.94
N ALA A 30 5.23 4.26 25.67
CA ALA A 30 5.26 4.20 27.14
C ALA A 30 5.18 5.56 27.88
N SER A 31 5.22 6.71 27.18
CA SER A 31 5.49 8.00 27.85
C SER A 31 4.26 8.91 28.05
N ALA A 32 4.29 9.68 29.16
CA ALA A 32 3.27 10.68 29.51
C ALA A 32 3.13 11.82 28.48
N LEU A 33 4.18 12.10 27.69
CA LEU A 33 4.18 13.05 26.57
C LEU A 33 3.20 12.67 25.45
N VAL A 34 2.79 11.40 25.38
CA VAL A 34 1.77 10.87 24.43
C VAL A 34 0.34 11.26 24.87
N LYS A 35 0.15 11.93 26.00
CA LYS A 35 -1.18 12.37 26.47
C LYS A 35 -1.62 13.70 25.88
N ALA A 36 -0.70 14.56 25.44
CA ALA A 36 -1.04 15.83 24.80
C ALA A 36 -1.66 15.56 23.41
N PRO A 37 -2.88 16.03 23.11
CA PRO A 37 -3.64 15.62 21.92
C PRO A 37 -2.88 15.90 20.61
N PHE A 38 -2.27 17.07 20.47
CA PHE A 38 -1.53 17.40 19.26
C PHE A 38 -0.29 16.51 19.04
N LEU A 39 0.56 16.37 20.07
CA LEU A 39 1.80 15.61 19.99
C LEU A 39 1.53 14.11 19.85
N ARG A 40 0.49 13.60 20.52
CA ARG A 40 -0.01 12.24 20.38
C ARG A 40 -0.35 11.91 18.93
N GLY A 41 -1.11 12.79 18.27
CA GLY A 41 -1.53 12.56 16.90
C GLY A 41 -0.36 12.47 15.95
N MET A 42 0.62 13.36 16.09
CA MET A 42 1.86 13.33 15.31
C MET A 42 2.65 12.03 15.52
N LEU A 43 2.88 11.62 16.78
CA LEU A 43 3.63 10.40 17.09
C LEU A 43 2.90 9.13 16.62
N THR A 44 1.57 9.10 16.77
CA THR A 44 0.76 7.95 16.35
C THR A 44 0.71 7.81 14.83
N LEU A 45 0.60 8.94 14.12
CA LEU A 45 0.66 8.95 12.66
C LEU A 45 2.01 8.46 12.16
N PHE A 46 3.11 8.95 12.74
CA PHE A 46 4.46 8.52 12.37
C PHE A 46 4.67 7.02 12.60
N SER A 47 4.26 6.50 13.77
CA SER A 47 4.31 5.07 14.06
C SER A 47 3.49 4.25 13.06
N SER A 48 2.29 4.70 12.72
CA SER A 48 1.41 4.01 11.77
C SER A 48 2.01 4.02 10.35
N LEU A 49 2.64 5.12 9.94
CA LEU A 49 3.33 5.23 8.65
C LEU A 49 4.52 4.27 8.57
N LYS A 50 5.33 4.19 9.63
CA LYS A 50 6.47 3.25 9.70
C LYS A 50 6.01 1.80 9.55
N ILE A 51 4.96 1.41 10.28
CA ILE A 51 4.38 0.07 10.21
C ILE A 51 3.79 -0.19 8.82
N GLY A 52 3.07 0.79 8.27
CA GLY A 52 2.53 0.76 6.91
C GLY A 52 3.59 0.46 5.87
N HIS A 53 4.69 1.21 5.91
CA HIS A 53 5.83 1.02 5.01
C HIS A 53 6.49 -0.35 5.16
N GLN A 54 6.64 -0.85 6.40
CA GLN A 54 7.17 -2.20 6.65
C GLN A 54 6.30 -3.30 6.03
N ALA A 55 4.97 -3.18 6.12
CA ALA A 55 4.07 -4.16 5.50
C ALA A 55 4.09 -4.09 3.96
N LEU A 56 4.21 -2.88 3.38
CA LEU A 56 4.37 -2.72 1.94
C LEU A 56 5.66 -3.39 1.46
N ARG A 57 6.77 -3.17 2.17
CA ARG A 57 8.04 -3.87 1.88
C ARG A 57 7.89 -5.38 1.95
N PHE A 58 7.26 -5.90 2.99
CA PHE A 58 7.01 -7.34 3.09
C PHE A 58 6.19 -7.89 1.91
N SER A 59 5.13 -7.18 1.50
CA SER A 59 4.34 -7.61 0.34
C SER A 59 5.13 -7.56 -0.98
N ALA A 60 6.10 -6.63 -1.09
CA ALA A 60 6.99 -6.54 -2.24
C ALA A 60 8.02 -7.67 -2.24
N GLU A 61 8.63 -7.99 -1.10
CA GLU A 61 9.54 -9.14 -0.92
C GLU A 61 8.86 -10.44 -1.40
N ILE A 62 7.63 -10.70 -0.96
CA ILE A 62 6.86 -11.89 -1.38
C ILE A 62 6.57 -11.89 -2.89
N LEU A 63 6.27 -10.72 -3.47
CA LEU A 63 6.02 -10.60 -4.90
C LEU A 63 7.29 -10.90 -5.71
N GLU A 64 8.43 -10.38 -5.28
CA GLU A 64 9.74 -10.61 -5.91
C GLU A 64 10.16 -12.08 -5.81
N GLU A 65 10.00 -12.71 -4.64
CA GLU A 65 10.23 -14.14 -4.45
C GLU A 65 9.36 -14.97 -5.41
N GLY A 66 8.07 -14.66 -5.52
CA GLY A 66 7.16 -15.34 -6.43
C GLY A 66 7.52 -15.18 -7.90
N LEU A 67 7.99 -14.00 -8.31
CA LEU A 67 8.48 -13.74 -9.67
C LEU A 67 9.74 -14.56 -9.97
N ALA A 68 10.71 -14.58 -9.04
CA ALA A 68 11.94 -15.35 -9.20
C ALA A 68 11.67 -16.87 -9.27
N GLU A 69 10.73 -17.37 -8.47
CA GLU A 69 10.28 -18.78 -8.53
C GLU A 69 9.65 -19.12 -9.88
N GLU A 70 8.86 -18.23 -10.48
CA GLU A 70 8.29 -18.41 -11.81
C GLU A 70 9.35 -18.40 -12.91
N GLU A 71 10.26 -17.43 -12.89
CA GLU A 71 11.38 -17.34 -13.84
C GLU A 71 12.24 -18.62 -13.80
N ALA A 72 12.55 -19.12 -12.60
CA ALA A 72 13.27 -20.38 -12.42
C ALA A 72 12.49 -21.57 -13.00
N ARG A 73 11.18 -21.66 -12.77
CA ARG A 73 10.32 -22.72 -13.33
C ARG A 73 10.26 -22.66 -14.87
N GLU A 74 10.20 -21.47 -15.44
CA GLU A 74 10.23 -21.29 -16.90
C GLU A 74 11.58 -21.70 -17.50
N GLU A 75 12.69 -21.34 -16.86
CA GLU A 75 14.02 -21.78 -17.27
C GLU A 75 14.16 -23.30 -17.22
N ASP A 76 13.70 -23.93 -16.15
CA ASP A 76 13.73 -25.38 -15.99
C ASP A 76 12.84 -26.08 -17.04
N ALA A 77 11.67 -25.51 -17.35
CA ALA A 77 10.82 -26.01 -18.42
C ALA A 77 11.47 -25.89 -19.80
N LYS A 78 12.18 -24.78 -20.08
CA LYS A 78 12.96 -24.59 -21.32
C LYS A 78 14.12 -25.59 -21.41
N LYS A 79 14.86 -25.81 -20.31
CA LYS A 79 15.95 -26.81 -20.22
C LYS A 79 15.43 -28.24 -20.42
N LYS A 80 14.26 -28.59 -19.87
CA LYS A 80 13.61 -29.89 -20.09
C LYS A 80 13.16 -30.10 -21.54
N LYS A 81 12.61 -29.06 -22.19
CA LYS A 81 12.26 -29.11 -23.62
C LYS A 81 13.49 -29.25 -24.53
N ALA A 82 14.61 -28.59 -24.19
CA ALA A 82 15.86 -28.71 -24.93
C ALA A 82 16.55 -30.08 -24.78
N LYS A 83 16.22 -30.85 -23.72
CA LYS A 83 16.72 -32.21 -23.47
C LYS A 83 15.76 -33.32 -23.94
N ALA A 84 14.62 -32.99 -24.55
CA ALA A 84 13.72 -33.99 -25.10
C ALA A 84 14.41 -34.72 -26.28
N PRO A 85 14.30 -36.07 -26.39
CA PRO A 85 14.91 -36.78 -27.49
C PRO A 85 14.34 -36.29 -28.83
N PRO A 86 15.16 -36.20 -29.89
CA PRO A 86 14.69 -35.80 -31.21
C PRO A 86 13.46 -36.63 -31.62
N GLY A 87 12.45 -35.98 -32.19
CA GLY A 87 11.26 -36.68 -32.68
C GLY A 87 11.60 -37.70 -33.77
N PRO A 88 10.69 -38.63 -34.09
CA PRO A 88 10.96 -39.72 -35.05
C PRO A 88 11.41 -39.22 -36.43
N ALA A 89 10.95 -38.03 -36.86
CA ALA A 89 11.41 -37.39 -38.10
C ALA A 89 12.85 -36.89 -38.01
N THR A 90 13.26 -36.32 -36.87
CA THR A 90 14.64 -35.87 -36.64
C THR A 90 15.57 -37.05 -36.45
N LEU A 91 15.12 -38.13 -35.80
CA LEU A 91 15.84 -39.41 -35.72
C LEU A 91 16.00 -40.06 -37.10
N ALA A 92 14.98 -40.02 -37.96
CA ALA A 92 15.07 -40.54 -39.32
C ALA A 92 16.07 -39.74 -40.19
N LEU A 93 16.12 -38.42 -40.01
CA LEU A 93 17.11 -37.54 -40.66
C LEU A 93 18.53 -37.79 -40.15
N ILE A 94 18.70 -37.97 -38.83
CA ILE A 94 19.99 -38.34 -38.24
C ILE A 94 20.43 -39.73 -38.71
N ALA A 95 19.52 -40.70 -38.78
CA ALA A 95 19.80 -42.05 -39.28
C ALA A 95 20.13 -42.06 -40.78
N LEU A 96 19.44 -41.24 -41.59
CA LEU A 96 19.75 -41.08 -43.01
C LEU A 96 21.11 -40.40 -43.20
N ALA A 97 21.42 -39.38 -42.40
CA ALA A 97 22.71 -38.71 -42.40
C ALA A 97 23.85 -39.67 -41.96
N GLN A 98 23.64 -40.47 -40.91
CA GLN A 98 24.58 -41.50 -40.46
C GLN A 98 24.75 -42.64 -41.47
N TRP A 99 23.70 -43.02 -42.20
CA TRP A 99 23.80 -44.02 -43.27
C TRP A 99 24.60 -43.49 -44.47
N ILE A 100 24.38 -42.23 -44.85
CA ILE A 100 25.17 -41.54 -45.90
C ILE A 100 26.63 -41.40 -45.48
N LEU A 101 26.89 -41.06 -44.21
CA LEU A 101 28.24 -40.90 -43.68
C LEU A 101 28.95 -42.25 -43.49
N SER A 102 28.23 -43.30 -43.06
CA SER A 102 28.77 -44.66 -42.91
C SER A 102 29.02 -45.36 -44.26
N ALA A 103 28.44 -44.87 -45.36
CA ALA A 103 28.78 -45.30 -46.71
C ALA A 103 30.10 -44.65 -47.21
N ALA A 104 30.67 -43.72 -46.45
CA ALA A 104 31.91 -43.02 -46.74
C ALA A 104 32.85 -43.08 -45.53
N ASP A 105 33.66 -44.13 -45.53
CA ASP A 105 34.86 -44.31 -44.69
C ASP A 105 34.65 -44.87 -43.27
N GLY A 106 35.52 -45.83 -42.94
CA GLY A 106 35.50 -46.54 -41.67
C GLY A 106 36.38 -45.85 -40.63
N SER A 107 35.87 -45.66 -39.41
CA SER A 107 36.62 -45.80 -38.15
C SER A 107 35.76 -45.43 -36.93
N GLU A 108 35.84 -46.34 -35.96
CA GLU A 108 35.83 -46.23 -34.49
C GLU A 108 34.73 -45.46 -33.73
N GLU A 109 34.17 -46.21 -32.76
CA GLU A 109 33.17 -45.85 -31.76
C GLU A 109 33.78 -45.08 -30.57
N GLU A 110 33.06 -44.13 -29.98
CA GLU A 110 33.26 -43.74 -28.57
C GLU A 110 31.90 -43.54 -27.84
N GLU A 111 31.81 -44.13 -26.65
CA GLU A 111 30.65 -44.17 -25.74
C GLU A 111 30.34 -42.84 -25.02
N PRO A 112 29.10 -42.58 -24.58
CA PRO A 112 28.76 -41.43 -23.74
C PRO A 112 28.87 -41.74 -22.23
N SER A 113 29.68 -40.96 -21.52
CA SER A 113 29.79 -40.98 -20.05
C SER A 113 28.62 -40.27 -19.35
N LYS A 114 28.01 -40.97 -18.39
CA LYS A 114 26.88 -40.57 -17.54
C LYS A 114 27.27 -39.49 -16.52
N LYS A 115 26.39 -38.52 -16.24
CA LYS A 115 26.41 -37.71 -15.01
C LYS A 115 25.06 -37.72 -14.30
N GLU A 116 25.07 -38.21 -13.07
CA GLU A 116 23.98 -38.14 -12.08
C GLU A 116 23.74 -36.70 -11.58
N PRO A 117 22.52 -36.34 -11.14
CA PRO A 117 22.22 -35.03 -10.58
C PRO A 117 22.61 -34.93 -9.09
N ALA A 118 23.17 -33.77 -8.72
CA ALA A 118 23.53 -33.41 -7.35
C ALA A 118 22.31 -33.05 -6.47
N PRO A 119 22.41 -33.19 -5.13
CA PRO A 119 21.29 -33.04 -4.21
C PRO A 119 20.90 -31.59 -3.92
N ILE A 120 19.62 -31.42 -3.56
CA ILE A 120 18.92 -30.18 -3.25
C ILE A 120 19.59 -29.45 -2.07
N LYS A 121 20.03 -28.20 -2.30
CA LYS A 121 20.52 -27.29 -1.25
C LYS A 121 19.34 -26.68 -0.48
N LYS A 122 19.37 -26.83 0.85
CA LYS A 122 18.61 -25.99 1.80
C LYS A 122 18.97 -24.53 1.55
N ILE A 123 17.97 -23.68 1.34
CA ILE A 123 18.14 -22.23 1.27
C ILE A 123 18.04 -21.71 2.70
N GLU A 124 19.18 -21.35 3.27
CA GLU A 124 19.27 -20.49 4.44
C GLU A 124 18.76 -19.09 4.09
N VAL A 125 17.97 -18.55 5.00
CA VAL A 125 17.38 -17.21 4.97
C VAL A 125 18.49 -16.16 4.82
N ALA A 126 18.52 -15.47 3.67
CA ALA A 126 19.45 -14.36 3.45
C ALA A 126 18.97 -13.08 4.18
N PRO A 127 19.89 -12.27 4.73
CA PRO A 127 19.55 -11.09 5.51
C PRO A 127 19.36 -9.82 4.66
N LYS A 128 18.46 -8.95 5.13
CA LYS A 128 18.33 -7.49 4.90
C LYS A 128 18.82 -6.95 3.55
N VAL A 129 17.86 -6.60 2.68
CA VAL A 129 18.06 -5.68 1.55
C VAL A 129 18.62 -4.36 2.07
N LYS A 130 19.87 -4.04 1.69
CA LYS A 130 20.42 -2.69 1.77
C LYS A 130 19.78 -1.88 0.65
N GLU A 131 19.23 -0.71 0.98
CA GLU A 131 18.87 0.29 -0.04
C GLU A 131 20.14 0.64 -0.83
N GLU A 132 20.22 0.18 -2.08
CA GLU A 132 21.27 0.62 -2.98
C GLU A 132 20.98 2.07 -3.39
N GLU A 133 21.88 3.00 -3.05
CA GLU A 133 21.81 4.36 -3.60
C GLU A 133 21.82 4.32 -5.14
N PRO A 134 21.05 5.17 -5.83
CA PRO A 134 21.01 5.16 -7.29
C PRO A 134 22.38 5.56 -7.87
N LYS A 135 23.19 4.56 -8.25
CA LYS A 135 24.55 4.74 -8.79
C LYS A 135 24.58 5.32 -10.22
N SER A 136 23.44 5.62 -10.84
CA SER A 136 23.36 6.18 -12.20
C SER A 136 22.43 7.39 -12.26
N ALA A 137 22.78 8.37 -13.12
CA ALA A 137 21.98 9.56 -13.38
C ALA A 137 20.55 9.21 -13.87
N LEU A 138 20.40 8.07 -14.56
CA LEU A 138 19.12 7.54 -15.02
C LEU A 138 18.23 7.07 -13.86
N ALA A 139 18.81 6.44 -12.83
CA ALA A 139 18.10 6.03 -11.62
C ALA A 139 17.69 7.24 -10.75
N GLY A 140 18.52 8.29 -10.70
CA GLY A 140 18.15 9.56 -10.10
C GLY A 140 16.97 10.23 -10.81
N LEU A 141 16.92 10.18 -12.15
CA LEU A 141 15.82 10.73 -12.93
C LEU A 141 14.50 9.97 -12.70
N ALA A 142 14.57 8.63 -12.62
CA ALA A 142 13.41 7.77 -12.40
C ALA A 142 12.71 8.05 -11.04
N THR A 143 13.47 8.42 -10.01
CA THR A 143 12.91 8.78 -8.70
C THR A 143 12.40 10.23 -8.63
N ALA A 144 13.00 11.14 -9.40
CA ALA A 144 12.60 12.55 -9.45
C ALA A 144 11.25 12.75 -10.16
N VAL A 145 10.95 11.98 -11.21
CA VAL A 145 9.73 12.17 -12.03
C VAL A 145 8.44 12.08 -11.20
N PRO A 146 8.18 11.04 -10.38
CA PRO A 146 6.96 10.98 -9.55
C PRO A 146 6.86 12.13 -8.55
N VAL A 147 8.00 12.57 -7.99
CA VAL A 147 8.04 13.69 -7.03
C VAL A 147 7.68 15.00 -7.72
N LEU A 148 8.27 15.28 -8.89
CA LEU A 148 7.96 16.46 -9.68
C LEU A 148 6.51 16.45 -10.16
N PHE A 149 6.01 15.29 -10.60
CA PHE A 149 4.60 15.11 -10.94
C PHE A 149 3.68 15.41 -9.75
N ALA A 150 4.01 14.91 -8.56
CA ALA A 150 3.22 15.17 -7.35
C ALA A 150 3.25 16.65 -6.94
N ILE A 151 4.41 17.32 -7.02
CA ILE A 151 4.53 18.75 -6.76
C ILE A 151 3.71 19.54 -7.80
N GLY A 152 3.84 19.20 -9.08
CA GLY A 152 3.06 19.81 -10.16
C GLY A 152 1.56 19.67 -9.94
N LEU A 153 1.10 18.45 -9.68
CA LEU A 153 -0.33 18.12 -9.59
C LEU A 153 -0.99 18.60 -8.30
N PHE A 154 -0.33 18.46 -7.14
CA PHE A 154 -0.97 18.71 -5.84
C PHE A 154 -0.57 20.04 -5.18
N ILE A 155 0.45 20.73 -5.70
CA ILE A 155 0.90 22.02 -5.17
C ILE A 155 0.74 23.09 -6.24
N ALA A 156 1.40 22.95 -7.39
CA ALA A 156 1.42 24.00 -8.41
C ALA A 156 0.06 24.16 -9.12
N LEU A 157 -0.59 23.06 -9.51
CA LEU A 157 -1.85 23.10 -10.25
C LEU A 157 -3.01 23.72 -9.46
N PRO A 158 -3.28 23.40 -8.18
CA PRO A 158 -4.32 24.07 -7.40
C PRO A 158 -4.10 25.59 -7.30
N GLN A 159 -2.83 26.01 -7.20
CA GLN A 159 -2.46 27.41 -7.07
C GLN A 159 -2.60 28.17 -8.39
N ALA A 160 -2.22 27.55 -9.51
CA ALA A 160 -2.46 28.07 -10.84
C ALA A 160 -3.97 28.16 -11.15
N ALA A 161 -4.76 27.15 -10.73
CA ALA A 161 -6.22 27.18 -10.86
C ALA A 161 -6.84 28.32 -10.06
N ALA A 162 -6.37 28.56 -8.83
CA ALA A 162 -6.83 29.67 -8.01
C ALA A 162 -6.48 31.05 -8.62
N GLU A 163 -5.27 31.23 -9.15
CA GLU A 163 -4.88 32.46 -9.85
C GLU A 163 -5.70 32.66 -11.13
N GLY A 164 -5.96 31.58 -11.87
CA GLY A 164 -6.84 31.59 -13.04
C GLY A 164 -8.25 32.07 -12.69
N ILE A 165 -8.85 31.54 -11.62
CA ILE A 165 -10.17 31.97 -11.11
C ILE A 165 -10.12 33.44 -10.66
N ASN A 166 -9.09 33.83 -9.90
CA ASN A 166 -8.91 35.20 -9.41
C ASN A 166 -8.82 36.22 -10.56
N SER A 167 -8.07 35.89 -11.60
CA SER A 167 -7.90 36.71 -12.80
C SER A 167 -9.16 36.74 -13.66
N TRP A 168 -9.77 35.57 -13.92
CA TRP A 168 -10.98 35.45 -14.76
C TRP A 168 -12.17 36.23 -14.20
N PHE A 169 -12.38 36.15 -12.88
CA PHE A 169 -13.45 36.87 -12.20
C PHE A 169 -13.03 38.25 -11.70
N LYS A 170 -11.79 38.69 -11.96
CA LYS A 170 -11.23 39.98 -11.53
C LYS A 170 -11.43 40.28 -10.04
N LEU A 171 -11.28 39.25 -9.19
CA LEU A 171 -11.59 39.35 -7.76
C LEU A 171 -10.57 40.18 -6.97
N GLY A 172 -9.38 40.42 -7.54
CA GLY A 172 -8.35 41.26 -6.91
C GLY A 172 -7.82 40.70 -5.60
N LEU A 173 -7.96 39.39 -5.37
CA LEU A 173 -7.57 38.76 -4.11
C LEU A 173 -6.06 38.58 -4.07
N ASP A 174 -5.46 38.94 -2.93
CA ASP A 174 -4.06 38.68 -2.64
C ASP A 174 -3.84 37.21 -2.30
N VAL A 175 -2.63 36.71 -2.56
CA VAL A 175 -2.26 35.31 -2.31
C VAL A 175 -2.43 34.94 -0.83
N THR A 176 -2.22 35.87 0.10
CA THR A 176 -2.39 35.66 1.55
C THR A 176 -3.83 35.82 2.04
N SER A 177 -4.74 36.33 1.19
CA SER A 177 -6.12 36.62 1.60
C SER A 177 -6.91 35.34 1.91
N PRO A 178 -7.84 35.36 2.89
CA PRO A 178 -8.68 34.21 3.19
C PRO A 178 -9.47 33.71 1.97
N GLY A 179 -9.97 34.63 1.14
CA GLY A 179 -10.69 34.28 -0.09
C GLY A 179 -9.83 33.48 -1.07
N PHE A 180 -8.58 33.90 -1.28
CA PHE A 180 -7.65 33.17 -2.15
C PHE A 180 -7.29 31.79 -1.59
N GLN A 181 -7.13 31.67 -0.27
CA GLN A 181 -6.86 30.39 0.40
C GLN A 181 -8.03 29.42 0.29
N VAL A 182 -9.27 29.90 0.37
CA VAL A 182 -10.47 29.08 0.16
C VAL A 182 -10.54 28.57 -1.29
N ILE A 183 -10.31 29.43 -2.28
CA ILE A 183 -10.33 29.03 -3.70
C ILE A 183 -9.23 27.99 -3.98
N THR A 184 -8.01 28.24 -3.50
CA THR A 184 -6.88 27.30 -3.62
C THR A 184 -7.19 25.98 -2.95
N GLY A 185 -7.81 26.02 -1.77
CA GLY A 185 -8.24 24.86 -1.02
C GLY A 185 -9.30 24.02 -1.73
N ALA A 186 -10.31 24.68 -2.30
CA ALA A 186 -11.35 24.03 -3.10
C ALA A 186 -10.77 23.37 -4.36
N ALA A 187 -9.90 24.09 -5.09
CA ALA A 187 -9.19 23.54 -6.25
C ALA A 187 -8.37 22.30 -5.86
N LYS A 188 -7.65 22.34 -4.74
CA LYS A 188 -6.89 21.20 -4.21
C LYS A 188 -7.78 19.99 -3.90
N LEU A 189 -8.92 20.19 -3.24
CA LEU A 189 -9.85 19.11 -2.93
C LEU A 189 -10.42 18.48 -4.21
N ILE A 190 -10.82 19.30 -5.19
CA ILE A 190 -11.33 18.82 -6.48
C ILE A 190 -10.25 18.00 -7.20
N ILE A 191 -9.01 18.48 -7.25
CA ILE A 191 -7.89 17.78 -7.90
C ILE A 191 -7.62 16.44 -7.20
N ILE A 192 -7.57 16.41 -5.87
CA ILE A 192 -7.35 15.16 -5.10
C ILE A 192 -8.45 14.14 -5.39
N VAL A 193 -9.72 14.55 -5.30
CA VAL A 193 -10.85 13.64 -5.53
C VAL A 193 -10.87 13.14 -6.97
N SER A 194 -10.64 14.02 -7.95
CA SER A 194 -10.58 13.67 -9.37
C SER A 194 -9.42 12.72 -9.67
N TYR A 195 -8.25 12.97 -9.08
CA TYR A 195 -7.09 12.08 -9.19
C TYR A 195 -7.40 10.69 -8.63
N LEU A 196 -7.95 10.60 -7.41
CA LEU A 196 -8.33 9.31 -6.80
C LEU A 196 -9.36 8.55 -7.66
N ALA A 197 -10.34 9.27 -8.22
CA ALA A 197 -11.33 8.69 -9.13
C ALA A 197 -10.69 8.20 -10.43
N GLY A 198 -9.72 8.93 -10.99
CA GLY A 198 -9.00 8.54 -12.20
C GLY A 198 -8.12 7.32 -12.00
N ILE A 199 -7.25 7.32 -10.98
CA ILE A 199 -6.34 6.18 -10.74
C ILE A 199 -7.09 4.89 -10.37
N ARG A 200 -8.30 4.99 -9.79
CA ARG A 200 -9.17 3.83 -9.52
C ARG A 200 -9.44 3.00 -10.77
N MET A 201 -9.36 3.60 -11.96
CA MET A 201 -9.60 2.90 -13.22
C MET A 201 -8.43 2.00 -13.64
N ILE A 202 -7.24 2.18 -13.06
CA ILE A 202 -6.07 1.35 -13.31
C ILE A 202 -6.26 0.02 -12.56
N PRO A 203 -6.14 -1.16 -13.22
CA PRO A 203 -6.43 -2.46 -12.61
C PRO A 203 -5.68 -2.73 -11.30
N ASP A 204 -4.39 -2.43 -11.26
CA ASP A 204 -3.56 -2.66 -10.08
C ASP A 204 -3.97 -1.76 -8.90
N VAL A 205 -4.24 -0.49 -9.18
CA VAL A 205 -4.73 0.46 -8.16
C VAL A 205 -6.12 0.06 -7.68
N ARG A 206 -6.99 -0.38 -8.59
CA ARG A 206 -8.31 -0.92 -8.24
C ARG A 206 -8.16 -2.11 -7.30
N ARG A 207 -7.23 -3.02 -7.57
CA ARG A 207 -6.94 -4.18 -6.72
C ARG A 207 -6.51 -3.77 -5.32
N VAL A 208 -5.67 -2.73 -5.19
CA VAL A 208 -5.33 -2.15 -3.87
C VAL A 208 -6.56 -1.61 -3.15
N PHE A 209 -7.45 -0.89 -3.84
CA PHE A 209 -8.71 -0.39 -3.26
C PHE A 209 -9.70 -1.50 -2.90
N GLN A 210 -9.64 -2.65 -3.56
CA GLN A 210 -10.43 -3.83 -3.17
C GLN A 210 -9.90 -4.46 -1.88
N TYR A 211 -8.58 -4.66 -1.75
CA TYR A 211 -7.99 -5.11 -0.49
C TYR A 211 -8.31 -4.18 0.68
N HIS A 212 -8.32 -2.87 0.46
CA HIS A 212 -8.77 -1.90 1.45
C HIS A 212 -10.27 -2.04 1.78
N GLY A 213 -11.12 -2.31 0.78
CA GLY A 213 -12.52 -2.66 0.99
C GLY A 213 -12.70 -3.95 1.80
N ALA A 214 -11.88 -4.97 1.56
CA ALA A 214 -11.87 -6.22 2.32
C ALA A 214 -11.49 -5.99 3.79
N GLU A 215 -10.49 -5.15 4.05
CA GLU A 215 -10.09 -4.76 5.40
C GLU A 215 -11.27 -4.15 6.18
N HIS A 216 -11.94 -3.17 5.58
CA HIS A 216 -13.09 -2.53 6.21
C HIS A 216 -14.26 -3.49 6.45
N LYS A 217 -14.54 -4.40 5.52
CA LYS A 217 -15.57 -5.42 5.69
C LYS A 217 -15.23 -6.40 6.80
N ALA A 218 -13.98 -6.85 6.91
CA ALA A 218 -13.53 -7.71 8.00
C ALA A 218 -13.72 -7.02 9.36
N ILE A 219 -13.30 -5.76 9.50
CA ILE A 219 -13.50 -4.96 10.71
C ILE A 219 -14.98 -4.77 11.02
N SER A 220 -15.80 -4.41 10.03
CA SER A 220 -17.24 -4.21 10.24
C SER A 220 -17.97 -5.49 10.64
N THR A 221 -17.49 -6.64 10.19
CA THR A 221 -18.00 -7.96 10.59
C THR A 221 -17.70 -8.24 12.05
N TYR A 222 -16.46 -7.98 12.48
CA TYR A 222 -16.03 -8.07 13.87
C TYR A 222 -16.84 -7.13 14.78
N GLU A 223 -16.99 -5.87 14.40
CA GLU A 223 -17.73 -4.88 15.19
C GLU A 223 -19.23 -5.17 15.28
N ALA A 224 -19.78 -5.88 14.30
CA ALA A 224 -21.16 -6.37 14.33
C ALA A 224 -21.34 -7.62 15.21
N GLY A 225 -20.26 -8.13 15.84
CA GLY A 225 -20.29 -9.33 16.68
C GLY A 225 -20.56 -10.61 15.89
N LYS A 226 -20.30 -10.62 14.57
CA LYS A 226 -20.46 -11.80 13.72
C LYS A 226 -19.16 -12.59 13.62
N ASP A 227 -19.28 -13.89 13.37
CA ASP A 227 -18.13 -14.73 13.12
C ASP A 227 -17.34 -14.25 11.89
N LEU A 228 -16.01 -14.33 11.98
CA LEU A 228 -15.06 -13.86 10.98
C LEU A 228 -14.96 -14.82 9.78
N LEU A 229 -16.10 -14.98 9.11
CA LEU A 229 -16.30 -15.82 7.92
C LEU A 229 -16.55 -14.95 6.68
N VAL A 230 -16.16 -15.46 5.51
CA VAL A 230 -16.34 -14.76 4.22
C VAL A 230 -17.82 -14.45 3.96
N GLU A 231 -18.72 -15.40 4.27
CA GLU A 231 -20.17 -15.25 4.11
C GLU A 231 -20.73 -14.08 4.93
N ASN A 232 -20.23 -13.92 6.16
CA ASN A 232 -20.63 -12.84 7.06
C ASN A 232 -20.02 -11.50 6.65
N ALA A 233 -18.83 -11.50 6.07
CA ALA A 233 -18.13 -10.30 5.63
C ALA A 233 -18.63 -9.76 4.28
N ARG A 234 -19.12 -10.61 3.38
CA ARG A 234 -19.65 -10.21 2.08
C ARG A 234 -20.71 -9.10 2.16
N PRO A 235 -21.76 -9.18 3.01
CA PRO A 235 -22.82 -8.17 3.05
C PRO A 235 -22.48 -6.94 3.91
N THR A 236 -21.36 -6.92 4.63
CA THR A 236 -21.05 -5.79 5.53
C THR A 236 -20.56 -4.56 4.77
N SER A 237 -20.70 -3.41 5.42
CA SER A 237 -20.28 -2.12 4.87
C SER A 237 -18.76 -2.05 4.77
N ALA A 238 -18.26 -1.46 3.69
CA ALA A 238 -16.87 -1.02 3.58
C ALA A 238 -16.68 0.46 3.99
N LEU A 239 -17.71 1.11 4.53
CA LEU A 239 -17.65 2.49 5.03
C LEU A 239 -17.37 2.50 6.53
N HIS A 240 -16.29 3.16 6.94
CA HIS A 240 -15.87 3.21 8.34
C HIS A 240 -15.35 4.58 8.78
N ALA A 241 -15.66 5.01 10.00
CA ALA A 241 -15.26 6.32 10.51
C ALA A 241 -13.75 6.45 10.83
N ARG A 242 -13.02 5.32 10.91
CA ARG A 242 -11.61 5.26 11.32
C ARG A 242 -10.63 5.06 10.17
N CYS A 243 -11.03 5.35 8.95
CA CYS A 243 -10.22 5.09 7.76
C CYS A 243 -9.12 6.15 7.53
N GLY A 244 -7.94 5.68 7.13
CA GLY A 244 -6.81 6.52 6.71
C GLY A 244 -7.04 7.28 5.39
N THR A 245 -7.91 6.82 4.48
CA THR A 245 -8.18 7.61 3.25
C THR A 245 -9.02 8.85 3.53
N THR A 246 -9.87 8.78 4.56
CA THR A 246 -10.50 9.98 5.12
C THR A 246 -9.46 10.93 5.70
N PHE A 247 -8.29 10.46 6.15
CA PHE A 247 -7.22 11.32 6.68
C PHE A 247 -6.68 12.25 5.60
N ILE A 248 -6.45 11.77 4.37
CA ILE A 248 -5.91 12.60 3.28
C ILE A 248 -6.83 13.79 2.97
N ILE A 249 -8.14 13.54 2.91
CA ILE A 249 -9.16 14.56 2.67
C ILE A 249 -9.26 15.52 3.87
N MET A 250 -9.22 14.98 5.08
CA MET A 250 -9.25 15.78 6.29
C MET A 250 -7.99 16.64 6.44
N VAL A 251 -6.80 16.16 6.06
CA VAL A 251 -5.56 16.95 6.02
C VAL A 251 -5.71 18.10 5.02
N ALA A 252 -6.25 17.82 3.83
CA ALA A 252 -6.51 18.85 2.84
C ALA A 252 -7.48 19.90 3.41
N PHE A 253 -8.61 19.48 3.97
CA PHE A 253 -9.60 20.38 4.59
C PHE A 253 -9.03 21.21 5.75
N VAL A 254 -8.35 20.57 6.72
CA VAL A 254 -7.69 21.25 7.84
C VAL A 254 -6.64 22.22 7.33
N SER A 255 -5.90 21.89 6.26
CA SER A 255 -4.96 22.82 5.64
C SER A 255 -5.65 24.07 5.09
N VAL A 256 -6.82 23.94 4.45
CA VAL A 256 -7.60 25.08 3.97
C VAL A 256 -8.02 25.97 5.13
N VAL A 257 -8.61 25.37 6.17
CA VAL A 257 -9.10 26.12 7.34
C VAL A 257 -7.95 26.83 8.05
N LEU A 258 -6.86 26.10 8.34
CA LEU A 258 -5.69 26.64 9.04
C LEU A 258 -5.06 27.78 8.24
N PHE A 259 -4.79 27.59 6.94
CA PHE A 259 -4.16 28.63 6.14
C PHE A 259 -5.10 29.76 5.75
N SER A 260 -6.42 29.56 5.74
CA SER A 260 -7.36 30.69 5.57
C SER A 260 -7.40 31.57 6.83
N ALA A 261 -7.26 30.98 8.02
CA ALA A 261 -7.25 31.71 9.28
C ALA A 261 -5.88 32.36 9.57
N VAL A 262 -4.79 31.65 9.28
CA VAL A 262 -3.42 32.10 9.62
C VAL A 262 -2.70 32.76 8.44
N GLY A 263 -3.20 32.57 7.22
CA GLY A 263 -2.60 33.05 5.96
C GLY A 263 -2.30 34.53 5.94
N SER A 264 -3.21 35.34 6.47
CA SER A 264 -3.09 36.80 6.53
C SER A 264 -2.04 37.29 7.52
N PHE A 265 -1.59 36.46 8.47
CA PHE A 265 -0.53 36.82 9.41
C PHE A 265 0.87 36.59 8.85
N PHE A 266 0.99 35.89 7.72
CA PHE A 266 2.31 35.71 7.09
C PHE A 266 2.76 36.98 6.38
N PRO A 267 4.05 37.34 6.47
CA PRO A 267 4.58 38.50 5.78
C PRO A 267 4.50 38.30 4.27
N THR A 268 4.01 39.32 3.56
CA THR A 268 4.07 39.37 2.10
C THR A 268 5.50 39.73 1.69
N ILE A 269 6.17 38.85 0.95
CA ILE A 269 7.51 39.11 0.44
C ILE A 269 7.39 39.90 -0.87
N PRO A 270 8.13 41.01 -1.06
CA PRO A 270 8.09 41.78 -2.30
C PRO A 270 8.66 40.97 -3.46
N GLY A 271 7.97 41.00 -4.61
CA GLY A 271 8.37 40.28 -5.82
C GLY A 271 7.19 39.91 -6.72
N PRO A 272 7.44 39.26 -7.87
CA PRO A 272 6.38 38.78 -8.76
C PRO A 272 5.53 37.71 -8.07
N ARG A 273 4.26 37.57 -8.46
CA ARG A 273 3.30 36.65 -7.81
C ARG A 273 3.77 35.20 -7.69
N PHE A 274 4.55 34.71 -8.65
CA PHE A 274 5.15 33.38 -8.60
C PHE A 274 6.19 33.24 -7.46
N VAL A 275 7.00 34.27 -7.22
CA VAL A 275 7.97 34.28 -6.11
C VAL A 275 7.23 34.35 -4.78
N GLN A 276 6.19 35.19 -4.67
CA GLN A 276 5.33 35.24 -3.47
C GLN A 276 4.71 33.87 -3.19
N SER A 277 4.23 33.20 -4.23
CA SER A 277 3.64 31.87 -4.19
C SER A 277 4.61 30.81 -3.65
N ILE A 278 5.84 30.78 -4.15
CA ILE A 278 6.89 29.88 -3.68
C ILE A 278 7.26 30.18 -2.23
N ALA A 279 7.49 31.45 -1.90
CA ALA A 279 7.89 31.82 -0.56
C ALA A 279 6.79 31.46 0.46
N PHE A 280 5.53 31.70 0.11
CA PHE A 280 4.39 31.30 0.92
C PHE A 280 4.29 29.78 1.08
N PHE A 281 4.60 28.99 0.04
CA PHE A 281 4.69 27.53 0.16
C PHE A 281 5.74 27.10 1.20
N PHE A 282 6.94 27.67 1.17
CA PHE A 282 7.97 27.33 2.16
C PHE A 282 7.59 27.77 3.58
N MET A 283 6.90 28.90 3.74
CA MET A 283 6.36 29.33 5.04
C MET A 283 5.31 28.36 5.62
N LYS A 284 4.59 27.63 4.76
CA LYS A 284 3.61 26.61 5.17
C LYS A 284 4.24 25.29 5.61
N LEU A 285 5.44 24.97 5.12
CA LEU A 285 6.07 23.66 5.30
C LEU A 285 6.30 23.30 6.79
N PRO A 286 6.78 24.22 7.67
CA PRO A 286 6.88 23.96 9.10
C PRO A 286 5.54 23.67 9.81
N LEU A 287 4.40 24.03 9.20
CA LEU A 287 3.06 23.80 9.78
C LEU A 287 2.48 22.43 9.41
N PHE A 288 3.13 21.63 8.58
CA PHE A 288 2.62 20.30 8.22
C PHE A 288 2.48 19.34 9.42
N PRO A 289 3.43 19.28 10.38
CA PRO A 289 3.22 18.54 11.62
C PRO A 289 1.98 19.03 12.39
N VAL A 290 1.74 20.36 12.40
CA VAL A 290 0.57 21.00 13.03
C VAL A 290 -0.73 20.53 12.40
N ILE A 291 -0.80 20.53 11.07
CA ILE A 291 -1.95 20.03 10.33
C ILE A 291 -2.16 18.54 10.62
N ALA A 292 -1.11 17.73 10.60
CA ALA A 292 -1.18 16.30 10.84
C ALA A 292 -1.74 15.97 12.24
N GLY A 293 -1.24 16.62 13.29
CA GLY A 293 -1.72 16.38 14.66
C GLY A 293 -3.15 16.87 14.88
N ILE A 294 -3.54 18.04 14.35
CA ILE A 294 -4.94 18.51 14.39
C ILE A 294 -5.84 17.52 13.65
N THR A 295 -5.43 17.08 12.46
CA THR A 295 -6.23 16.16 11.65
C THR A 295 -6.46 14.83 12.35
N TYR A 296 -5.43 14.27 12.98
CA TYR A 296 -5.55 13.02 13.75
C TYR A 296 -6.56 13.16 14.90
N GLU A 297 -6.47 14.24 15.67
CA GLU A 297 -7.38 14.46 16.80
C GLU A 297 -8.82 14.70 16.33
N LEU A 298 -8.99 15.39 15.20
CA LEU A 298 -10.30 15.57 14.57
C LEU A 298 -10.89 14.24 14.10
N GLN A 299 -10.09 13.35 13.50
CA GLN A 299 -10.53 12.00 13.15
C GLN A 299 -10.93 11.18 14.36
N ARG A 300 -10.17 11.26 15.45
CA ARG A 300 -10.51 10.58 16.71
C ARG A 300 -11.81 11.11 17.29
N PHE A 301 -12.02 12.42 17.23
CA PHE A 301 -13.28 13.05 17.63
C PHE A 301 -14.45 12.52 16.79
N PHE A 302 -14.30 12.47 15.47
CA PHE A 302 -15.31 11.91 14.56
C PHE A 302 -15.62 10.44 14.83
N ALA A 303 -14.59 9.61 15.04
CA ALA A 303 -14.75 8.20 15.37
C ALA A 303 -15.48 7.97 16.71
N LYS A 304 -15.29 8.88 17.68
CA LYS A 304 -15.88 8.76 19.02
C LYS A 304 -17.31 9.32 19.09
N TYR A 305 -17.58 10.44 18.42
CA TYR A 305 -18.82 11.20 18.63
C TYR A 305 -19.71 11.36 17.40
N CYS A 306 -19.20 11.08 16.19
CA CYS A 306 -19.96 11.29 14.96
C CYS A 306 -20.45 9.97 14.32
N THR A 307 -20.18 8.81 14.93
CA THR A 307 -20.64 7.51 14.40
C THR A 307 -22.15 7.30 14.59
N THR A 308 -22.72 7.90 15.63
CA THR A 308 -24.15 7.84 15.99
C THR A 308 -24.71 9.24 16.25
N GLY A 309 -26.04 9.38 16.21
CA GLY A 309 -26.72 10.63 16.54
C GLY A 309 -26.68 11.72 15.45
N PRO A 310 -27.01 12.98 15.81
CA PRO A 310 -27.23 14.08 14.86
C PRO A 310 -25.95 14.57 14.17
N LEU A 311 -24.77 14.25 14.71
CA LEU A 311 -23.47 14.64 14.13
C LEU A 311 -23.01 13.70 13.00
N ARG A 312 -23.72 12.61 12.74
CA ARG A 312 -23.38 11.63 11.70
C ARG A 312 -23.19 12.18 10.29
N PRO A 313 -23.95 13.20 9.82
CA PRO A 313 -23.71 13.81 8.51
C PRO A 313 -22.30 14.38 8.33
N LEU A 314 -21.60 14.72 9.42
CA LEU A 314 -20.23 15.24 9.37
C LEU A 314 -19.22 14.20 8.82
N LEU A 315 -19.56 12.91 8.85
CA LEU A 315 -18.75 11.83 8.27
C LEU A 315 -18.92 11.67 6.75
N TRP A 316 -19.98 12.23 6.16
CA TRP A 316 -20.32 12.00 4.76
C TRP A 316 -19.22 12.36 3.76
N PRO A 317 -18.51 13.50 3.88
CA PRO A 317 -17.41 13.80 2.96
C PRO A 317 -16.34 12.70 2.94
N GLY A 318 -16.02 12.14 4.13
CA GLY A 318 -15.11 11.00 4.25
C GLY A 318 -15.65 9.73 3.60
N PHE A 319 -16.94 9.41 3.82
CA PHE A 319 -17.59 8.25 3.23
C PHE A 319 -17.71 8.33 1.70
N LEU A 320 -17.90 9.52 1.13
CA LEU A 320 -17.92 9.71 -0.31
C LEU A 320 -16.58 9.34 -0.95
N VAL A 321 -15.47 9.74 -0.33
CA VAL A 321 -14.14 9.37 -0.81
C VAL A 321 -13.85 7.89 -0.58
N GLN A 322 -14.35 7.31 0.52
CA GLN A 322 -14.25 5.85 0.72
C GLN A 322 -14.98 5.08 -0.40
N LYS A 323 -16.14 5.53 -0.89
CA LYS A 323 -16.78 4.89 -2.07
C LYS A 323 -15.88 4.84 -3.32
N ILE A 324 -14.86 5.70 -3.39
CA ILE A 324 -13.81 5.66 -4.41
C ILE A 324 -12.72 4.67 -4.01
N THR A 325 -12.24 4.75 -2.77
CA THR A 325 -11.04 4.02 -2.29
C THR A 325 -11.32 2.66 -1.65
N THR A 326 -12.58 2.21 -1.55
CA THR A 326 -12.99 0.88 -1.06
C THR A 326 -13.85 0.18 -2.12
N ALA A 327 -13.19 -0.38 -3.13
CA ALA A 327 -13.86 -1.11 -4.20
C ALA A 327 -14.38 -2.47 -3.69
N PRO A 328 -15.44 -3.06 -4.31
CA PRO A 328 -15.94 -4.37 -3.91
C PRO A 328 -14.86 -5.46 -4.02
N PRO A 329 -14.50 -6.14 -2.92
CA PRO A 329 -13.50 -7.20 -2.93
C PRO A 329 -14.08 -8.52 -3.43
N ASP A 330 -13.20 -9.38 -3.93
CA ASP A 330 -13.45 -10.81 -4.14
C ASP A 330 -13.25 -11.62 -2.83
N ASP A 331 -13.53 -12.92 -2.90
CA ASP A 331 -13.46 -13.80 -1.73
C ASP A 331 -12.01 -14.03 -1.27
N ASP A 332 -11.07 -14.12 -2.21
CA ASP A 332 -9.64 -14.28 -1.90
C ASP A 332 -9.10 -13.11 -1.07
N GLN A 333 -9.54 -11.89 -1.39
CA GLN A 333 -9.21 -10.67 -0.66
C GLN A 333 -9.88 -10.62 0.72
N LEU A 334 -11.13 -11.07 0.84
CA LEU A 334 -11.84 -11.20 2.11
C LEU A 334 -11.16 -12.22 3.02
N GLU A 335 -10.74 -13.37 2.50
CA GLU A 335 -9.98 -14.39 3.23
C GLU A 335 -8.69 -13.80 3.82
N VAL A 336 -7.90 -13.07 3.03
CA VAL A 336 -6.67 -12.43 3.50
C VAL A 336 -6.95 -11.40 4.61
N ALA A 337 -8.00 -10.60 4.46
CA ALA A 337 -8.38 -9.59 5.44
C ALA A 337 -8.87 -10.23 6.75
N LEU A 338 -9.73 -11.24 6.67
CA LEU A 338 -10.25 -11.99 7.82
C LEU A 338 -9.13 -12.76 8.53
N ALA A 339 -8.25 -13.44 7.79
CA ALA A 339 -7.08 -14.14 8.32
C ALA A 339 -6.17 -13.18 9.09
N SER A 340 -5.86 -12.02 8.50
CA SER A 340 -5.08 -10.97 9.17
C SER A 340 -5.74 -10.53 10.47
N LEU A 341 -7.06 -10.32 10.46
CA LEU A 341 -7.78 -9.84 11.64
C LEU A 341 -7.84 -10.89 12.74
N ARG A 342 -8.10 -12.15 12.38
CA ARG A 342 -8.11 -13.29 13.32
C ARG A 342 -6.77 -13.46 14.02
N SER A 343 -5.68 -13.44 13.27
CA SER A 343 -4.32 -13.55 13.83
C SER A 343 -3.98 -12.36 14.72
N ALA A 344 -4.36 -11.13 14.31
CA ALA A 344 -4.18 -9.96 15.15
C ALA A 344 -4.91 -10.12 16.50
N LEU A 345 -6.16 -10.58 16.49
CA LEU A 345 -6.99 -10.77 17.69
C LEU A 345 -6.54 -11.94 18.57
N ALA A 346 -6.18 -13.08 18.00
CA ALA A 346 -5.75 -14.28 18.75
C ALA A 346 -4.53 -14.02 19.64
N ASN A 347 -3.62 -13.15 19.15
CA ASN A 347 -2.40 -12.76 19.84
C ASN A 347 -2.58 -11.54 20.75
N ALA A 348 -3.72 -10.86 20.76
CA ALA A 348 -3.97 -9.77 21.71
C ALA A 348 -4.39 -10.33 23.09
N PRO A 349 -3.82 -9.87 24.22
CA PRO A 349 -2.76 -8.86 24.41
C PRO A 349 -1.36 -9.47 24.64
N VAL A 350 -1.10 -10.69 24.15
CA VAL A 350 0.15 -11.41 24.39
C VAL A 350 1.31 -10.73 23.66
N LYS A 351 2.39 -10.46 24.40
CA LYS A 351 3.67 -10.08 23.80
C LYS A 351 4.26 -11.31 23.10
N LEU A 352 4.20 -11.34 21.78
CA LEU A 352 4.99 -12.29 20.99
C LEU A 352 6.49 -11.93 21.08
N PRO A 353 7.40 -12.90 20.94
CA PRO A 353 8.83 -12.63 20.79
C PRO A 353 9.10 -11.62 19.66
N GLU A 354 10.15 -10.80 19.79
CA GLU A 354 10.46 -9.70 18.82
C GLU A 354 10.58 -10.18 17.37
N THR A 355 10.97 -11.44 17.16
CA THR A 355 11.01 -12.10 15.86
C THR A 355 10.25 -13.43 15.92
N HIS A 356 8.95 -13.39 15.66
CA HIS A 356 8.19 -14.59 15.37
C HIS A 356 8.47 -15.01 13.91
N PRO A 357 8.84 -16.29 13.64
CA PRO A 357 9.02 -16.75 12.27
C PRO A 357 7.72 -16.59 11.50
N ASP A 358 7.85 -16.23 10.22
CA ASP A 358 6.71 -16.16 9.31
C ASP A 358 6.18 -17.59 9.09
N LYS A 359 4.86 -17.76 9.14
CA LYS A 359 4.20 -19.06 8.95
C LYS A 359 3.63 -19.13 7.54
N GLN A 360 3.74 -20.28 6.88
CA GLN A 360 3.12 -20.53 5.58
C GLN A 360 1.99 -21.57 5.72
N TYR A 361 0.86 -21.29 5.07
CA TYR A 361 -0.31 -22.16 5.04
C TYR A 361 -0.68 -22.47 3.59
N MET A 362 -1.07 -23.70 3.29
CA MET A 362 -1.43 -24.10 1.92
C MET A 362 -2.79 -23.54 1.52
N SER A 363 -3.70 -23.36 2.48
CA SER A 363 -5.03 -22.84 2.27
C SER A 363 -5.47 -21.87 3.37
N TYR A 364 -6.56 -21.14 3.11
CA TYR A 364 -7.21 -20.30 4.10
C TYR A 364 -7.77 -21.11 5.29
N SER A 365 -8.34 -22.28 5.03
CA SER A 365 -8.84 -23.17 6.09
C SER A 365 -7.73 -23.58 7.05
N ASP A 366 -6.53 -23.94 6.55
CA ASP A 366 -5.42 -24.35 7.42
C ASP A 366 -5.00 -23.21 8.37
N LEU A 367 -4.97 -21.98 7.87
CA LEU A 367 -4.67 -20.80 8.70
C LEU A 367 -5.76 -20.56 9.73
N VAL A 368 -7.02 -20.66 9.31
CA VAL A 368 -8.19 -20.51 10.17
C VAL A 368 -8.19 -21.53 11.30
N ASP A 369 -7.80 -22.77 11.03
CA ASP A 369 -7.77 -23.83 12.03
C ASP A 369 -6.60 -23.67 13.02
N ASP A 370 -5.44 -23.18 12.58
CA ASP A 370 -4.32 -22.84 13.48
C ASP A 370 -4.63 -21.60 14.34
N VAL A 371 -5.29 -20.61 13.75
CA VAL A 371 -5.52 -19.29 14.37
C VAL A 371 -6.94 -19.20 14.90
N VAL A 372 -7.13 -19.70 16.12
CA VAL A 372 -8.37 -19.57 16.87
C VAL A 372 -8.38 -18.24 17.63
N PRO A 373 -9.29 -17.29 17.32
CA PRO A 373 -9.44 -16.07 18.09
C PRO A 373 -9.87 -16.41 19.52
N ARG A 374 -9.28 -15.76 20.53
CA ARG A 374 -9.82 -15.86 21.90
C ARG A 374 -11.20 -15.19 21.92
N PRO A 375 -12.19 -15.76 22.64
CA PRO A 375 -13.46 -15.08 22.83
C PRO A 375 -13.24 -13.70 23.47
N ALA A 376 -13.99 -12.71 22.99
CA ALA A 376 -13.89 -11.30 23.35
C ALA A 376 -14.24 -11.02 24.82
#